data_AF-A0A1M5NN12-F1
#
_entry.id   AF-A0A1M5NN12-F1
#
_cell.length_a   1.000
_cell.length_b   1.000
_cell.length_c   1.000
_cell.angle_alpha   90.00
_cell.angle_beta   90.00
_cell.angle_gamma   90.00
#
_symmetry.space_group_name_H-M   'P 1'
#
loop_
_entity.id
_entity.type
_entity.pdbx_description
1 polymer ?
#
loop_
_entity_poly.entity_id
_entity_poly.type
_entity_poly.pdbx_seq_one_letter_code
_entity_poly.pdbx_strand_id
1 'polypeptide(L)'
;MKSFLKSIAKRALFGDRVAKNFPPIRIAIGKMEEKVFLSWHDDRLDISERHCIVCHAPFCLTVWLTAAESIRVQTNILMISVATGQKIHAEITASVIKKIETENGFLFVVRAEKASCYQKNALFQLFMRRYFRHKNTPQEDKFYAAAYSYPRRVIAVSFQEASYYNIFPMDFQCSIAGTDLYVLGLRTTNVTLDKIIQSKRVVIGDTARADLDVIYALGRNHSASPPPQDSLAFEVLKSERFGFPVPVFSASYKEIDLIAHHNLGTHTMLIGRIANAKLLWAAESYLYHIHFLQSFRIRHNAAQ
;
A
#
# COMPACT_ATOMS: atom_id res chain seq x y z
N MET A 1 17.78 31.21 -19.14
CA MET A 1 17.60 30.19 -20.22
C MET A 1 17.35 28.77 -19.71
N LYS A 2 18.18 28.19 -18.82
CA LYS A 2 17.98 26.81 -18.29
C LYS A 2 16.69 26.60 -17.48
N SER A 3 16.19 27.62 -16.75
CA SER A 3 14.94 27.51 -15.98
C SER A 3 13.68 27.53 -16.86
N PHE A 4 13.70 28.36 -17.92
CA PHE A 4 12.60 28.51 -18.86
C PHE A 4 12.36 27.24 -19.70
N LEU A 5 13.43 26.65 -20.24
CA LEU A 5 13.38 25.36 -20.95
C LEU A 5 12.89 24.22 -20.05
N LYS A 6 13.29 24.22 -18.77
CA LYS A 6 12.75 23.27 -17.78
C LYS A 6 11.26 23.47 -17.54
N SER A 7 10.78 24.71 -17.50
CA SER A 7 9.36 25.03 -17.32
C SER A 7 8.51 24.57 -18.51
N ILE A 8 8.99 24.82 -19.73
CA ILE A 8 8.31 24.36 -20.95
C ILE A 8 8.31 22.84 -21.03
N ALA A 9 9.45 22.18 -20.81
CA ALA A 9 9.51 20.72 -20.81
C ALA A 9 8.62 20.11 -19.71
N LYS A 10 8.55 20.73 -18.53
CA LYS A 10 7.66 20.33 -17.44
C LYS A 10 6.20 20.47 -17.84
N ARG A 11 5.79 21.60 -18.42
CA ARG A 11 4.42 21.83 -18.89
C ARG A 11 4.06 20.93 -20.08
N ALA A 12 5.00 20.64 -20.96
CA ALA A 12 4.80 19.70 -22.07
C ALA A 12 4.63 18.24 -21.58
N LEU A 13 5.39 17.83 -20.56
CA LEU A 13 5.36 16.45 -20.05
C LEU A 13 4.26 16.20 -19.03
N PHE A 14 3.95 17.19 -18.19
CA PHE A 14 3.02 17.04 -17.06
C PHE A 14 1.81 17.97 -17.13
N GLY A 15 1.72 18.87 -18.11
CA GLY A 15 0.72 19.95 -18.10
C GLY A 15 0.93 20.87 -16.89
N ASP A 16 -0.18 21.32 -16.30
CA ASP A 16 -0.15 22.10 -15.05
C ASP A 16 -0.03 21.21 -13.79
N ARG A 17 0.27 19.91 -13.93
CA ARG A 17 0.34 18.99 -12.79
C ARG A 17 1.65 19.14 -12.03
N VAL A 18 1.55 19.14 -10.70
CA VAL A 18 2.71 18.87 -9.84
C VAL A 18 3.02 17.38 -9.95
N ALA A 19 4.09 17.04 -10.67
CA ALA A 19 4.59 15.68 -10.72
C ALA A 19 4.93 15.22 -9.27
N LYS A 20 4.21 14.22 -8.78
CA LYS A 20 4.50 13.50 -7.53
C LYS A 20 5.00 12.10 -7.89
N ASN A 21 5.86 11.50 -7.06
CA ASN A 21 6.38 10.15 -7.31
C ASN A 21 5.26 9.09 -7.20
N PHE A 22 4.43 9.26 -6.17
CA PHE A 22 3.24 8.45 -5.92
C PHE A 22 2.01 9.35 -5.95
N PRO A 23 1.50 9.73 -7.14
CA PRO A 23 0.30 10.55 -7.20
C PRO A 23 -0.89 9.79 -6.58
N PRO A 24 -1.70 10.46 -5.76
CA PRO A 24 -2.95 9.90 -5.28
C PRO A 24 -3.98 9.92 -6.39
N ILE A 25 -4.78 8.86 -6.50
CA ILE A 25 -5.92 8.77 -7.41
C ILE A 25 -7.11 8.13 -6.72
N ARG A 26 -8.32 8.46 -7.18
CA ARG A 26 -9.54 7.76 -6.78
C ARG A 26 -9.89 6.70 -7.81
N ILE A 27 -10.13 5.48 -7.36
CA ILE A 27 -10.62 4.39 -8.21
C ILE A 27 -11.97 3.95 -7.67
N ALA A 28 -12.97 3.94 -8.55
CA ALA A 28 -14.30 3.46 -8.21
C ALA A 28 -14.26 1.97 -7.85
N ILE A 29 -15.11 1.56 -6.90
CA ILE A 29 -15.18 0.16 -6.47
C ILE A 29 -15.54 -0.73 -7.67
N GLY A 30 -14.81 -1.84 -7.82
CA GLY A 30 -14.99 -2.77 -8.95
C GLY A 30 -14.45 -2.28 -10.30
N LYS A 31 -13.79 -1.11 -10.36
CA LYS A 31 -13.19 -0.56 -11.59
C LYS A 31 -11.67 -0.70 -11.66
N MET A 32 -11.07 -1.57 -10.84
CA MET A 32 -9.64 -1.86 -10.92
C MET A 32 -9.37 -2.86 -12.05
N GLU A 33 -8.66 -2.40 -13.08
CA GLU A 33 -8.36 -3.20 -14.27
C GLU A 33 -7.05 -3.98 -14.14
N GLU A 34 -6.13 -3.47 -13.33
CA GLU A 34 -4.87 -4.13 -13.03
C GLU A 34 -5.09 -5.38 -12.19
N LYS A 35 -4.38 -6.45 -12.55
CA LYS A 35 -4.31 -7.70 -11.81
C LYS A 35 -2.86 -8.01 -11.49
N VAL A 36 -2.63 -8.66 -10.35
CA VAL A 36 -1.32 -9.11 -9.91
C VAL A 36 -1.29 -10.61 -9.89
N PHE A 37 -0.22 -11.18 -10.46
CA PHE A 37 -0.11 -12.61 -10.59
C PHE A 37 1.22 -13.10 -10.05
N LEU A 38 1.16 -14.23 -9.36
CA LEU A 38 2.31 -15.02 -8.98
C LEU A 38 2.54 -16.07 -10.06
N SER A 39 3.74 -16.16 -10.59
CA SER A 39 4.14 -17.13 -11.60
C SER A 39 5.33 -17.95 -11.12
N TRP A 40 5.30 -19.24 -11.44
CA TRP A 40 6.37 -20.20 -11.21
C TRP A 40 6.36 -21.22 -12.36
N HIS A 41 7.53 -21.59 -12.88
CA HIS A 41 7.66 -22.50 -14.03
C HIS A 41 6.62 -22.21 -15.12
N ASP A 42 5.68 -23.13 -15.36
CA ASP A 42 4.67 -23.07 -16.42
C ASP A 42 3.27 -22.66 -15.93
N ASP A 43 3.18 -22.08 -14.73
CA ASP A 43 1.91 -21.82 -14.05
C ASP A 43 1.81 -20.37 -13.53
N ARG A 44 0.57 -19.95 -13.27
CA ARG A 44 0.24 -18.60 -12.86
C ARG A 44 -1.01 -18.56 -11.99
N LEU A 45 -0.96 -17.75 -10.95
CA LEU A 45 -2.04 -17.54 -9.99
C LEU A 45 -2.36 -16.07 -9.82
N ASP A 46 -3.64 -15.69 -9.90
CA ASP A 46 -4.09 -14.34 -9.53
C ASP A 46 -4.01 -14.16 -8.00
N ILE A 47 -3.19 -13.20 -7.57
CA ILE A 47 -2.96 -12.83 -6.17
C ILE A 47 -3.36 -11.38 -5.89
N SER A 48 -4.15 -10.75 -6.76
CA SER A 48 -4.50 -9.32 -6.67
C SER A 48 -5.00 -8.90 -5.28
N GLU A 49 -5.81 -9.75 -4.64
CA GLU A 49 -6.40 -9.49 -3.32
C GLU A 49 -5.71 -10.26 -2.18
N ARG A 50 -4.54 -10.84 -2.46
CA ARG A 50 -3.81 -11.73 -1.54
C ARG A 50 -2.34 -11.34 -1.40
N HIS A 51 -2.00 -10.09 -1.73
CA HIS A 51 -0.63 -9.60 -1.63
C HIS A 51 -0.56 -8.13 -1.20
N CYS A 52 0.53 -7.78 -0.52
CA CYS A 52 0.86 -6.39 -0.24
C CYS A 52 2.35 -6.17 0.01
N ILE A 53 2.77 -4.92 -0.06
CA ILE A 53 4.10 -4.48 0.35
C ILE A 53 4.12 -4.44 1.88
N VAL A 54 5.19 -4.99 2.48
CA VAL A 54 5.34 -5.07 3.95
C VAL A 54 6.64 -4.46 4.45
N CYS A 55 7.64 -4.27 3.59
CA CYS A 55 8.88 -3.58 3.94
C CYS A 55 9.49 -2.83 2.74
N HIS A 56 10.10 -1.68 3.01
CA HIS A 56 10.82 -0.88 2.02
C HIS A 56 12.26 -1.35 1.81
N ALA A 57 12.99 -1.57 2.92
CA ALA A 57 14.41 -1.91 2.90
C ALA A 57 14.69 -3.00 3.96
N PRO A 58 15.01 -4.24 3.55
CA PRO A 58 14.88 -4.75 2.17
C PRO A 58 13.44 -4.62 1.62
N PHE A 59 13.29 -4.53 0.30
CA PHE A 59 11.98 -4.42 -0.32
C PHE A 59 11.27 -5.77 -0.27
N CYS A 60 10.26 -5.88 0.57
CA CYS A 60 9.53 -7.13 0.80
C CYS A 60 8.05 -6.99 0.50
N LEU A 61 7.51 -8.06 -0.09
CA LEU A 61 6.08 -8.27 -0.24
C LEU A 61 5.66 -9.49 0.56
N THR A 62 4.39 -9.56 0.92
CA THR A 62 3.76 -10.79 1.38
C THR A 62 2.77 -11.28 0.33
N VAL A 63 2.64 -12.59 0.21
CA VAL A 63 1.62 -13.26 -0.60
C VAL A 63 0.99 -14.36 0.23
N TRP A 64 -0.33 -14.39 0.34
CA TRP A 64 -1.05 -15.49 0.99
C TRP A 64 -1.45 -16.54 -0.04
N LEU A 65 -1.19 -17.81 0.29
CA LEU A 65 -1.53 -18.97 -0.52
C LEU A 65 -2.28 -19.99 0.35
N THR A 66 -3.28 -20.66 -0.21
CA THR A 66 -3.89 -21.85 0.40
C THR A 66 -2.85 -22.97 0.54
N ALA A 67 -3.15 -23.98 1.36
CA ALA A 67 -2.29 -25.16 1.48
C ALA A 67 -2.04 -25.85 0.12
N ALA A 68 -3.07 -25.98 -0.72
CA ALA A 68 -2.95 -26.59 -2.05
C ALA A 68 -2.11 -25.76 -3.02
N GLU A 69 -2.29 -24.43 -3.05
CA GLU A 69 -1.48 -23.52 -3.85
C GLU A 69 -0.01 -23.53 -3.37
N SER A 70 0.22 -23.56 -2.05
CA SER A 70 1.57 -23.62 -1.48
C SER A 70 2.33 -24.89 -1.87
N ILE A 71 1.66 -26.01 -2.13
CA ILE A 71 2.31 -27.25 -2.58
C ILE A 71 2.76 -27.12 -4.04
N ARG A 72 2.03 -26.35 -4.86
CA ARG A 72 2.39 -26.09 -6.27
C ARG A 72 3.58 -25.14 -6.39
N VAL A 73 3.70 -24.21 -5.45
CA VAL A 73 4.81 -23.26 -5.37
C VAL A 73 6.02 -23.91 -4.68
N GLN A 74 6.72 -24.79 -5.39
CA GLN A 74 7.89 -25.53 -4.87
C GLN A 74 9.23 -24.80 -5.06
N THR A 75 9.20 -23.62 -5.69
CA THR A 75 10.40 -22.84 -5.99
C THR A 75 10.63 -21.75 -4.95
N ASN A 76 11.91 -21.52 -4.63
CA ASN A 76 12.32 -20.37 -3.82
C ASN A 76 12.31 -19.05 -4.59
N ILE A 77 12.30 -19.11 -5.93
CA ILE A 77 12.28 -17.93 -6.81
C ILE A 77 10.90 -17.82 -7.45
N LEU A 78 10.29 -16.67 -7.25
CA LEU A 78 8.94 -16.35 -7.69
C LEU A 78 8.97 -15.14 -8.61
N MET A 79 8.05 -15.10 -9.57
CA MET A 79 7.83 -13.93 -10.40
C MET A 79 6.47 -13.33 -10.09
N ILE A 80 6.46 -12.08 -9.64
CA ILE A 80 5.23 -11.32 -9.41
C ILE A 80 5.06 -10.35 -10.58
N SER A 81 4.00 -10.50 -11.36
CA SER A 81 3.71 -9.65 -12.52
C SER A 81 2.45 -8.80 -12.28
N VAL A 82 2.47 -7.55 -12.75
CA VAL A 82 1.28 -6.69 -12.82
C VAL A 82 0.86 -6.58 -14.27
N ALA A 83 -0.40 -6.90 -14.58
CA ALA A 83 -0.92 -6.91 -15.94
C ALA A 83 -2.32 -6.30 -16.06
N THR A 84 -2.70 -5.90 -17.27
CA THR A 84 -4.08 -5.54 -17.64
C THR A 84 -4.43 -6.31 -18.90
N GLY A 85 -5.39 -7.23 -18.80
CA GLY A 85 -5.57 -8.27 -19.82
C GLY A 85 -4.27 -9.04 -20.05
N GLN A 86 -3.84 -9.15 -21.31
CA GLN A 86 -2.60 -9.84 -21.68
C GLN A 86 -1.34 -8.97 -21.58
N LYS A 87 -1.49 -7.65 -21.35
CA LYS A 87 -0.35 -6.74 -21.32
C LYS A 87 0.27 -6.69 -19.94
N ILE A 88 1.53 -7.12 -19.84
CA ILE A 88 2.36 -6.99 -18.63
C ILE A 88 2.91 -5.57 -18.55
N HIS A 89 2.76 -4.94 -17.38
CA HIS A 89 3.26 -3.59 -17.11
C HIS A 89 4.55 -3.63 -16.30
N ALA A 90 4.64 -4.56 -15.35
CA ALA A 90 5.84 -4.72 -14.55
C ALA A 90 5.97 -6.14 -14.01
N GLU A 91 7.20 -6.51 -13.68
CA GLU A 91 7.56 -7.79 -13.09
C GLU A 91 8.56 -7.58 -11.95
N ILE A 92 8.44 -8.40 -10.91
CA ILE A 92 9.36 -8.48 -9.79
C ILE A 92 9.78 -9.94 -9.66
N THR A 93 11.06 -10.22 -9.84
CA THR A 93 11.66 -11.49 -9.41
C THR A 93 11.94 -11.39 -7.92
N ALA A 94 11.46 -12.35 -7.13
CA ALA A 94 11.57 -12.33 -5.69
C ALA A 94 11.99 -13.69 -5.14
N SER A 95 12.73 -13.70 -4.02
CA SER A 95 13.06 -14.91 -3.28
C SER A 95 12.20 -15.05 -2.03
N VAL A 96 11.70 -16.24 -1.73
CA VAL A 96 11.03 -16.52 -0.46
C VAL A 96 12.06 -16.43 0.67
N ILE A 97 11.81 -15.56 1.65
CA ILE A 97 12.67 -15.41 2.84
C ILE A 97 12.01 -15.93 4.12
N LYS A 98 10.67 -16.05 4.12
CA LYS A 98 9.93 -16.58 5.26
C LYS A 98 8.62 -17.19 4.80
N LYS A 99 8.23 -18.30 5.41
CA LYS A 99 6.91 -18.92 5.29
C LYS A 99 6.27 -18.94 6.68
N ILE A 100 5.08 -18.38 6.80
CA ILE A 100 4.34 -18.27 8.07
C ILE A 100 3.04 -19.04 7.91
N GLU A 101 2.82 -20.00 8.80
CA GLU A 101 1.59 -20.79 8.82
C GLU A 101 0.42 -19.96 9.34
N THR A 102 -0.74 -20.19 8.73
CA THR A 102 -2.03 -19.60 9.09
C THR A 102 -3.06 -20.72 9.10
N GLU A 103 -4.24 -20.49 9.69
CA GLU A 103 -5.28 -21.52 9.85
C GLU A 103 -5.63 -22.27 8.55
N ASN A 104 -5.66 -21.57 7.40
CA ASN A 104 -6.11 -22.12 6.12
C ASN A 104 -5.05 -22.01 4.99
N GLY A 105 -3.79 -21.75 5.33
CA GLY A 105 -2.77 -21.52 4.31
C GLY A 105 -1.48 -20.94 4.87
N PHE A 106 -0.75 -20.21 4.03
CA PHE A 106 0.57 -19.69 4.36
C PHE A 106 0.76 -18.26 3.84
N LEU A 107 1.36 -17.41 4.67
CA LEU A 107 1.94 -16.13 4.24
C LEU A 107 3.39 -16.35 3.84
N PHE A 108 3.68 -16.14 2.56
CA PHE A 108 5.02 -16.12 2.01
C PHE A 108 5.53 -14.68 2.04
N VAL A 109 6.56 -14.42 2.86
CA VAL A 109 7.31 -13.18 2.79
C VAL A 109 8.40 -13.35 1.75
N VAL A 110 8.37 -12.50 0.73
CA VAL A 110 9.30 -12.53 -0.39
C VAL A 110 10.11 -11.25 -0.43
N ARG A 111 11.41 -11.37 -0.70
CA ARG A 111 12.31 -10.23 -0.94
C ARG A 111 12.46 -10.01 -2.43
N ALA A 112 12.26 -8.78 -2.88
CA ALA A 112 12.46 -8.42 -4.27
C ALA A 112 13.97 -8.44 -4.61
N GLU A 113 14.33 -9.15 -5.67
CA GLU A 113 15.70 -9.30 -6.14
C GLU A 113 15.93 -8.45 -7.40
N LYS A 114 14.97 -8.51 -8.35
CA LYS A 114 15.01 -7.75 -9.61
C LYS A 114 13.63 -7.25 -9.96
N ALA A 115 13.57 -6.14 -10.68
CA ALA A 115 12.32 -5.63 -11.23
C ALA A 115 12.52 -5.04 -12.62
N SER A 116 11.50 -5.27 -13.45
CA SER A 116 11.38 -4.76 -14.81
C SER A 116 10.09 -3.96 -14.91
N CYS A 117 10.17 -2.76 -15.46
CA CYS A 117 9.02 -1.89 -15.71
C CYS A 117 8.91 -1.65 -17.21
N TYR A 118 7.80 -2.05 -17.80
CA TYR A 118 7.51 -1.98 -19.23
C TYR A 118 6.67 -0.75 -19.60
N GLN A 119 6.32 0.09 -18.62
CA GLN A 119 5.68 1.37 -18.88
C GLN A 119 6.69 2.39 -19.42
N LYS A 120 6.45 2.86 -20.65
CA LYS A 120 7.31 3.81 -21.38
C LYS A 120 8.72 3.24 -21.67
N ASN A 121 9.44 3.88 -22.58
CA ASN A 121 10.76 3.43 -22.97
C ASN A 121 11.83 3.77 -21.91
N ALA A 122 12.99 3.12 -22.00
CA ALA A 122 14.09 3.27 -21.04
C ALA A 122 14.62 4.71 -20.94
N LEU A 123 14.67 5.45 -22.06
CA LEU A 123 15.09 6.85 -22.09
C LEU A 123 14.17 7.74 -21.25
N PHE A 124 12.85 7.52 -21.36
CA PHE A 124 11.86 8.23 -20.57
C PHE A 124 12.01 7.91 -19.08
N GLN A 125 12.14 6.64 -18.72
CA GLN A 125 12.35 6.24 -17.32
C GLN A 125 13.62 6.87 -16.73
N LEU A 126 14.72 6.92 -17.50
CA LEU A 126 15.97 7.57 -17.09
C LEU A 126 15.80 9.08 -16.89
N PHE A 127 15.14 9.76 -17.82
CA PHE A 127 14.83 11.19 -17.70
C PHE A 127 14.04 11.49 -16.42
N MET A 128 13.00 10.70 -16.17
CA MET A 128 12.10 10.88 -15.04
C MET A 128 12.80 10.67 -13.70
N ARG A 129 13.68 9.67 -13.62
CA ARG A 129 14.51 9.43 -12.44
C ARG A 129 15.41 10.62 -12.11
N ARG A 130 16.00 11.25 -13.13
CA ARG A 130 16.82 12.45 -12.96
C ARG A 130 15.99 13.67 -12.54
N TYR A 131 14.73 13.74 -12.99
CA TYR A 131 13.80 14.81 -12.64
C TYR A 131 13.41 14.79 -11.16
N PHE A 132 13.03 13.62 -10.62
CA PHE A 132 12.48 13.51 -9.27
C PHE A 132 13.52 13.50 -8.14
N ARG A 133 14.83 13.42 -8.44
CA ARG A 133 15.92 13.40 -7.44
C ARG A 133 15.58 12.52 -6.22
N HIS A 134 15.38 11.23 -6.47
CA HIS A 134 14.97 10.28 -5.43
C HIS A 134 16.07 10.07 -4.38
N LYS A 135 15.65 9.88 -3.12
CA LYS A 135 16.54 9.41 -2.04
C LYS A 135 16.85 7.92 -2.17
N ASN A 136 16.00 7.18 -2.88
CA ASN A 136 16.13 5.76 -3.12
C ASN A 136 17.25 5.46 -4.14
N THR A 137 17.79 4.26 -4.04
CA THR A 137 18.66 3.66 -5.04
C THR A 137 17.90 3.40 -6.36
N PRO A 138 18.59 3.27 -7.51
CA PRO A 138 17.95 2.90 -8.77
C PRO A 138 17.07 1.65 -8.68
N GLN A 139 17.51 0.69 -7.89
CA GLN A 139 16.87 -0.61 -7.78
C GLN A 139 15.59 -0.51 -6.93
N GLU A 140 15.64 0.22 -5.82
CA GLU A 140 14.46 0.50 -4.99
C GLU A 140 13.39 1.29 -5.76
N ASP A 141 13.79 2.27 -6.57
CA ASP A 141 12.85 3.00 -7.44
C ASP A 141 12.16 2.05 -8.43
N LYS A 142 12.88 1.06 -8.99
CA LYS A 142 12.28 0.04 -9.86
C LYS A 142 11.33 -0.88 -9.11
N PHE A 143 11.66 -1.28 -7.88
CA PHE A 143 10.75 -2.07 -7.04
C PHE A 143 9.46 -1.31 -6.75
N TYR A 144 9.56 -0.03 -6.40
CA TYR A 144 8.41 0.83 -6.22
C TYR A 144 7.61 0.99 -7.51
N ALA A 145 8.27 1.28 -8.62
CA ALA A 145 7.62 1.41 -9.92
C ALA A 145 6.83 0.15 -10.28
N ALA A 146 7.43 -1.03 -10.10
CA ALA A 146 6.79 -2.30 -10.37
C ALA A 146 5.63 -2.59 -9.40
N ALA A 147 5.85 -2.45 -8.10
CA ALA A 147 4.84 -2.75 -7.09
C ALA A 147 3.64 -1.79 -7.15
N TYR A 148 3.87 -0.51 -7.42
CA TYR A 148 2.83 0.52 -7.58
C TYR A 148 2.34 0.66 -9.04
N SER A 149 2.71 -0.28 -9.92
CA SER A 149 1.99 -0.50 -11.17
C SER A 149 0.59 -1.05 -10.90
N TYR A 150 0.41 -1.73 -9.76
CA TYR A 150 -0.88 -2.06 -9.19
C TYR A 150 -1.25 -0.99 -8.14
N PRO A 151 -2.42 -0.34 -8.24
CA PRO A 151 -2.83 0.69 -7.28
C PRO A 151 -2.84 0.21 -5.83
N ARG A 152 -2.20 0.95 -4.92
CA ARG A 152 -2.08 0.62 -3.50
C ARG A 152 -3.06 1.45 -2.67
N ARG A 153 -4.03 0.78 -2.05
CA ARG A 153 -5.10 1.46 -1.30
C ARG A 153 -4.54 2.16 -0.08
N VAL A 154 -4.86 3.45 0.05
CA VAL A 154 -4.56 4.24 1.23
C VAL A 154 -5.66 4.04 2.26
N ILE A 155 -5.26 3.69 3.48
CA ILE A 155 -6.11 3.54 4.66
C ILE A 155 -5.74 4.58 5.72
N ALA A 156 -6.63 4.83 6.67
CA ALA A 156 -6.32 5.51 7.92
C ALA A 156 -6.15 4.46 9.02
N VAL A 157 -4.95 4.35 9.58
CA VAL A 157 -4.67 3.54 10.76
C VAL A 157 -4.98 4.38 11.98
N SER A 158 -5.73 3.82 12.92
CA SER A 158 -6.10 4.43 14.19
C SER A 158 -5.68 3.55 15.36
N PHE A 159 -5.08 4.17 16.36
CA PHE A 159 -4.68 3.55 17.62
C PHE A 159 -5.10 4.44 18.78
N GLN A 160 -5.54 3.85 19.88
CA GLN A 160 -5.78 4.55 21.13
C GLN A 160 -5.39 3.68 22.34
N GLU A 161 -4.76 4.31 23.32
CA GLU A 161 -4.46 3.74 24.63
C GLU A 161 -4.45 4.85 25.68
N ALA A 162 -5.36 4.76 26.67
CA ALA A 162 -5.57 5.78 27.68
C ALA A 162 -5.77 7.18 27.05
N SER A 163 -4.93 8.16 27.40
CA SER A 163 -4.94 9.52 26.85
C SER A 163 -4.19 9.66 25.52
N TYR A 164 -3.43 8.64 25.12
CA TYR A 164 -2.70 8.66 23.86
C TYR A 164 -3.57 8.09 22.74
N TYR A 165 -3.55 8.73 21.59
CA TYR A 165 -4.14 8.19 20.37
C TYR A 165 -3.24 8.56 19.19
N ASN A 166 -3.37 7.91 18.03
CA ASN A 166 -2.74 8.37 16.79
C ASN A 166 -3.57 7.92 15.59
N ILE A 167 -3.73 8.81 14.60
CA ILE A 167 -4.36 8.50 13.32
C ILE A 167 -3.39 8.89 12.20
N PHE A 168 -3.04 7.94 11.34
CA PHE A 168 -2.08 8.18 10.27
C PHE A 168 -2.40 7.37 9.00
N PRO A 169 -2.08 7.89 7.81
CA PRO A 169 -2.34 7.19 6.57
C PRO A 169 -1.30 6.10 6.31
N MET A 170 -1.68 5.04 5.63
CA MET A 170 -0.73 4.00 5.20
C MET A 170 -1.23 3.30 3.93
N ASP A 171 -0.30 2.76 3.14
CA ASP A 171 -0.57 1.96 1.94
C ASP A 171 0.17 0.61 1.91
N PHE A 172 1.04 0.34 2.89
CA PHE A 172 1.68 -0.95 3.11
C PHE A 172 0.75 -1.87 3.90
N GLN A 173 -0.31 -2.35 3.23
CA GLN A 173 -1.35 -3.14 3.87
C GLN A 173 -2.08 -4.04 2.88
N CYS A 174 -2.69 -5.11 3.40
CA CYS A 174 -3.75 -5.84 2.71
C CYS A 174 -4.67 -6.55 3.70
N SER A 175 -5.96 -6.59 3.36
CA SER A 175 -6.91 -7.59 3.84
C SER A 175 -6.80 -8.80 2.91
N ILE A 176 -6.60 -10.00 3.43
CA ILE A 176 -6.45 -11.20 2.60
C ILE A 176 -7.83 -11.74 2.25
N ALA A 177 -8.21 -11.67 0.97
CA ALA A 177 -9.52 -12.14 0.50
C ALA A 177 -9.74 -13.62 0.81
N GLY A 178 -10.97 -13.96 1.25
CA GLY A 178 -11.33 -15.32 1.67
C GLY A 178 -10.87 -15.71 3.08
N THR A 179 -10.29 -14.78 3.85
CA THR A 179 -9.84 -15.01 5.23
C THR A 179 -10.21 -13.84 6.13
N ASP A 180 -10.02 -14.00 7.44
CA ASP A 180 -10.09 -12.94 8.44
C ASP A 180 -8.72 -12.24 8.66
N LEU A 181 -7.71 -12.53 7.84
CA LEU A 181 -6.37 -12.00 8.03
C LEU A 181 -6.23 -10.57 7.48
N TYR A 182 -5.48 -9.78 8.23
CA TYR A 182 -5.04 -8.45 7.83
C TYR A 182 -3.54 -8.30 8.08
N VAL A 183 -2.83 -7.78 7.09
CA VAL A 183 -1.38 -7.57 7.16
C VAL A 183 -1.06 -6.08 7.01
N LEU A 184 -0.15 -5.59 7.85
CA LEU A 184 0.33 -4.21 7.86
C LEU A 184 1.86 -4.23 7.81
N GLY A 185 2.49 -3.34 7.05
CA GLY A 185 3.92 -3.07 7.09
C GLY A 185 4.20 -1.71 7.70
N LEU A 186 4.48 -1.65 9.00
CA LEU A 186 4.67 -0.38 9.71
C LEU A 186 6.15 -0.06 9.89
N ARG A 187 6.56 1.19 9.66
CA ARG A 187 7.95 1.62 9.86
C ARG A 187 8.40 1.38 11.31
N THR A 188 9.62 0.89 11.48
CA THR A 188 10.22 0.69 12.82
C THR A 188 10.42 1.98 13.59
N THR A 189 10.46 3.13 12.91
CA THR A 189 10.56 4.46 13.51
C THR A 189 9.21 5.09 13.87
N ASN A 190 8.08 4.41 13.62
CA ASN A 190 6.77 4.91 14.00
C ASN A 190 6.60 4.77 15.52
N VAL A 191 6.40 5.88 16.22
CA VAL A 191 6.24 5.95 17.69
C VAL A 191 5.06 5.16 18.24
N THR A 192 4.11 4.77 17.38
CA THR A 192 2.91 4.00 17.73
C THR A 192 3.13 2.49 17.59
N LEU A 193 4.21 2.05 16.93
CA LEU A 193 4.46 0.63 16.65
C LEU A 193 4.49 -0.22 17.92
N ASP A 194 5.32 0.15 18.89
CA ASP A 194 5.48 -0.64 20.13
C ASP A 194 4.19 -0.69 20.94
N LYS A 195 3.42 0.41 20.93
CA LYS A 195 2.11 0.49 21.60
C LYS A 195 1.08 -0.42 20.94
N ILE A 196 1.05 -0.46 19.60
CA ILE A 196 0.20 -1.39 18.83
C ILE A 196 0.57 -2.84 19.14
N ILE A 197 1.87 -3.18 19.16
CA ILE A 197 2.34 -4.53 19.47
C ILE A 197 1.95 -4.93 20.90
N GLN A 198 2.11 -4.01 21.86
CA GLN A 198 1.81 -4.26 23.27
C GLN A 198 0.31 -4.42 23.52
N SER A 199 -0.54 -3.54 22.98
CA SER A 199 -1.99 -3.62 23.15
C SER A 199 -2.63 -4.75 22.33
N LYS A 200 -1.94 -5.19 21.27
CA LYS A 200 -2.41 -6.13 20.25
C LYS A 200 -3.69 -5.70 19.55
N ARG A 201 -3.97 -4.39 19.46
CA ARG A 201 -5.20 -3.85 18.87
C ARG A 201 -4.91 -2.68 17.96
N VAL A 202 -5.58 -2.64 16.81
CA VAL A 202 -5.54 -1.52 15.88
C VAL A 202 -6.85 -1.42 15.12
N VAL A 203 -7.25 -0.22 14.73
CA VAL A 203 -8.43 0.03 13.87
C VAL A 203 -7.98 0.59 12.55
N ILE A 204 -8.59 0.11 11.47
CA ILE A 204 -8.28 0.53 10.10
C ILE A 204 -9.53 1.05 9.43
N GLY A 205 -9.55 2.34 9.14
CA GLY A 205 -10.59 3.00 8.34
C GLY A 205 -10.17 3.14 6.89
N ASP A 206 -11.12 3.12 5.96
CA ASP A 206 -10.85 3.53 4.59
C ASP A 206 -10.82 5.06 4.42
N THR A 207 -10.53 5.50 3.21
CA THR A 207 -10.35 6.93 2.85
C THR A 207 -11.39 7.40 1.83
N ALA A 208 -12.58 6.78 1.82
CA ALA A 208 -13.57 6.95 0.77
C ALA A 208 -13.95 8.42 0.49
N ARG A 209 -14.13 9.26 1.52
CA ARG A 209 -14.42 10.71 1.36
C ARG A 209 -13.30 11.62 1.86
N ALA A 210 -12.11 11.08 2.10
CA ALA A 210 -11.02 11.87 2.67
C ALA A 210 -10.52 12.95 1.69
N ASP A 211 -10.38 14.19 2.14
CA ASP A 211 -9.65 15.21 1.39
C ASP A 211 -8.16 14.82 1.32
N LEU A 212 -7.53 15.02 0.17
CA LEU A 212 -6.10 14.80 -0.01
C LEU A 212 -5.28 15.60 0.99
N ASP A 213 -5.63 16.86 1.24
CA ASP A 213 -4.90 17.74 2.15
C ASP A 213 -5.00 17.23 3.59
N VAL A 214 -6.15 16.69 3.98
CA VAL A 214 -6.35 16.01 5.27
C VAL A 214 -5.45 14.77 5.38
N ILE A 215 -5.44 13.91 4.36
CA ILE A 215 -4.57 12.71 4.35
C ILE A 215 -3.10 13.09 4.44
N TYR A 216 -2.66 14.11 3.69
CA TYR A 216 -1.28 14.59 3.75
C TYR A 216 -0.93 15.24 5.09
N ALA A 217 -1.87 15.93 5.73
CA ALA A 217 -1.69 16.48 7.05
C ALA A 217 -1.47 15.37 8.10
N LEU A 218 -2.26 14.30 8.05
CA LEU A 218 -2.09 13.13 8.92
C LEU A 218 -0.73 12.44 8.69
N GLY A 219 -0.25 12.42 7.44
CA GLY A 219 1.07 11.88 7.10
C GLY A 219 2.25 12.63 7.75
N ARG A 220 2.05 13.85 8.27
CA ARG A 220 3.10 14.57 9.01
C ARG A 220 3.24 14.10 10.46
N ASN A 221 2.26 13.38 10.98
CA ASN A 221 2.19 12.99 12.40
C ASN A 221 2.79 11.60 12.70
N HIS A 222 3.34 10.89 11.70
CA HIS A 222 3.89 9.54 11.90
C HIS A 222 5.07 9.45 12.88
N SER A 223 5.79 10.56 13.10
CA SER A 223 7.00 10.63 13.93
C SER A 223 6.93 11.69 15.03
N ALA A 224 5.77 12.30 15.23
CA ALA A 224 5.57 13.35 16.23
C ALA A 224 4.38 12.99 17.11
N SER A 225 4.30 13.59 18.29
CA SER A 225 3.08 13.51 19.10
C SER A 225 1.90 14.03 18.29
N PRO A 226 0.81 13.25 18.19
CA PRO A 226 -0.37 13.70 17.45
C PRO A 226 -0.97 14.92 18.13
N PRO A 227 -1.62 15.80 17.36
CA PRO A 227 -2.30 16.96 17.92
C PRO A 227 -3.47 16.51 18.81
N PRO A 228 -4.05 17.40 19.63
CA PRO A 228 -5.30 17.11 20.35
C PRO A 228 -6.45 16.71 19.41
N GLN A 229 -7.35 15.82 19.85
CA GLN A 229 -8.42 15.27 19.00
C GLN A 229 -9.41 16.32 18.51
N ASP A 230 -9.71 17.31 19.35
CA ASP A 230 -10.54 18.47 19.04
C ASP A 230 -9.92 19.43 18.03
N SER A 231 -8.62 19.29 17.73
CA SER A 231 -7.91 20.09 16.71
C SER A 231 -7.80 19.41 15.34
N LEU A 232 -8.37 18.20 15.18
CA LEU A 232 -8.41 17.53 13.88
C LEU A 232 -9.33 18.29 12.92
N ALA A 233 -8.94 18.35 11.64
CA ALA A 233 -9.75 18.99 10.58
C ALA A 233 -10.98 18.14 10.15
N PHE A 234 -11.33 17.13 10.93
CA PHE A 234 -12.43 16.21 10.66
C PHE A 234 -12.93 15.62 11.97
N GLU A 235 -14.21 15.27 11.99
CA GLU A 235 -14.81 14.58 13.12
C GLU A 235 -14.39 13.10 13.18
N VAL A 236 -14.49 12.52 14.37
CA VAL A 236 -14.26 11.11 14.60
C VAL A 236 -15.44 10.49 15.34
N LEU A 237 -15.78 9.26 14.97
CA LEU A 237 -16.68 8.39 15.72
C LEU A 237 -15.87 7.34 16.49
N LYS A 238 -16.47 6.64 17.45
CA LYS A 238 -15.81 5.55 18.16
C LYS A 238 -16.10 4.22 17.47
N SER A 239 -15.06 3.41 17.29
CA SER A 239 -15.21 2.02 16.85
C SER A 239 -15.96 1.21 17.91
N GLU A 240 -16.77 0.24 17.50
CA GLU A 240 -17.68 -0.47 18.40
C GLU A 240 -16.99 -1.30 19.48
N ARG A 241 -15.98 -2.11 19.13
CA ARG A 241 -15.38 -3.07 20.05
C ARG A 241 -14.22 -2.47 20.83
N PHE A 242 -13.39 -1.67 20.17
CA PHE A 242 -12.18 -1.10 20.76
C PHE A 242 -12.37 0.35 21.25
N GLY A 243 -13.40 1.04 20.79
CA GLY A 243 -13.65 2.45 21.14
C GLY A 243 -12.66 3.44 20.52
N PHE A 244 -11.87 3.02 19.52
CA PHE A 244 -10.82 3.86 18.92
C PHE A 244 -11.45 4.91 17.98
N PRO A 245 -10.83 6.08 17.79
CA PRO A 245 -11.37 7.12 16.92
C PRO A 245 -11.28 6.68 15.45
N VAL A 246 -12.40 6.69 14.75
CA VAL A 246 -12.51 6.42 13.32
C VAL A 246 -12.91 7.72 12.62
N PRO A 247 -12.14 8.20 11.64
CA PRO A 247 -12.52 9.41 10.90
C PRO A 247 -13.88 9.25 10.20
N VAL A 248 -14.74 10.27 10.25
CA VAL A 248 -16.07 10.23 9.60
C VAL A 248 -16.01 10.13 8.08
N PHE A 249 -14.85 10.43 7.47
CA PHE A 249 -14.63 10.23 6.04
C PHE A 249 -14.49 8.76 5.63
N SER A 250 -14.35 7.84 6.59
CA SER A 250 -14.27 6.41 6.34
C SER A 250 -15.67 5.84 6.09
N ALA A 251 -15.85 5.12 4.99
CA ALA A 251 -17.09 4.41 4.67
C ALA A 251 -17.22 3.09 5.43
N SER A 252 -16.09 2.52 5.79
CA SER A 252 -15.97 1.29 6.56
C SER A 252 -14.75 1.34 7.47
N TYR A 253 -14.79 0.53 8.53
CA TYR A 253 -13.61 0.25 9.34
C TYR A 253 -13.52 -1.23 9.71
N LYS A 254 -12.32 -1.65 10.08
CA LYS A 254 -12.03 -2.96 10.66
C LYS A 254 -11.31 -2.79 11.98
N GLU A 255 -11.71 -3.56 12.98
CA GLU A 255 -11.02 -3.67 14.26
C GLU A 255 -10.21 -4.96 14.23
N ILE A 256 -8.91 -4.88 14.49
CA ILE A 256 -7.96 -5.97 14.25
C ILE A 256 -7.29 -6.35 15.58
N ASP A 257 -7.40 -7.62 15.94
CA ASP A 257 -6.63 -8.25 17.01
C ASP A 257 -5.30 -8.75 16.43
N LEU A 258 -4.16 -8.28 16.92
CA LEU A 258 -2.84 -8.71 16.44
C LEU A 258 -2.49 -10.10 16.98
N ILE A 259 -2.05 -10.97 16.07
CA ILE A 259 -1.69 -12.36 16.36
C ILE A 259 -0.19 -12.63 16.21
N ALA A 260 0.51 -11.87 15.36
CA ALA A 260 1.95 -12.00 15.17
C ALA A 260 2.59 -10.71 14.66
N HIS A 261 3.91 -10.59 14.84
CA HIS A 261 4.71 -9.54 14.24
C HIS A 261 6.12 -10.04 13.87
N HIS A 262 6.70 -9.46 12.81
CA HIS A 262 8.02 -9.82 12.32
C HIS A 262 8.78 -8.58 11.84
N ASN A 263 9.93 -8.30 12.43
CA ASN A 263 10.82 -7.26 11.94
C ASN A 263 11.46 -7.72 10.61
N LEU A 264 11.27 -6.94 9.55
CA LEU A 264 11.77 -7.21 8.21
C LEU A 264 12.81 -6.18 7.75
N GLY A 265 13.43 -5.44 8.68
CA GLY A 265 14.40 -4.38 8.44
C GLY A 265 13.84 -3.01 8.84
N THR A 266 13.58 -2.13 7.87
CA THR A 266 13.02 -0.80 8.13
C THR A 266 11.54 -0.80 8.52
N HIS A 267 10.86 -1.95 8.39
CA HIS A 267 9.46 -2.11 8.75
C HIS A 267 9.27 -3.39 9.56
N THR A 268 8.29 -3.35 10.45
CA THR A 268 7.74 -4.51 11.13
C THR A 268 6.43 -4.89 10.42
N MET A 269 6.38 -6.13 9.94
CA MET A 269 5.15 -6.73 9.44
C MET A 269 4.29 -7.15 10.64
N LEU A 270 3.09 -6.61 10.74
CA LEU A 270 2.08 -6.99 11.72
C LEU A 270 1.04 -7.87 11.03
N ILE A 271 0.67 -8.97 11.67
CA ILE A 271 -0.38 -9.88 11.22
C ILE A 271 -1.47 -9.88 12.29
N GLY A 272 -2.70 -9.62 11.88
CA GLY A 272 -3.86 -9.63 12.76
C GLY A 272 -5.05 -10.33 12.15
N ARG A 273 -6.00 -10.63 13.02
CA ARG A 273 -7.32 -11.16 12.70
C ARG A 273 -8.34 -10.02 12.78
N ILE A 274 -9.23 -9.94 11.80
CA ILE A 274 -10.35 -9.02 11.77
C ILE A 274 -11.36 -9.46 12.84
N ALA A 275 -11.39 -8.71 13.93
CA ALA A 275 -12.18 -8.94 15.12
C ALA A 275 -13.60 -8.35 15.01
N ASN A 276 -13.73 -7.28 14.21
CA ASN A 276 -14.98 -6.66 13.80
C ASN A 276 -14.77 -5.95 12.45
N ALA A 277 -15.81 -5.89 11.62
CA ALA A 277 -15.82 -5.11 10.40
C ALA A 277 -17.19 -4.41 10.26
N LYS A 278 -17.18 -3.08 10.13
CA LYS A 278 -18.40 -2.29 10.03
C LYS A 278 -18.42 -1.49 8.74
N LEU A 279 -19.54 -1.58 8.03
CA LEU A 279 -19.91 -0.67 6.95
C LEU A 279 -20.76 0.46 7.54
N LEU A 280 -20.30 1.70 7.39
CA LEU A 280 -21.01 2.90 7.84
C LEU A 280 -21.91 3.44 6.73
N TRP A 281 -21.43 3.40 5.49
CA TRP A 281 -22.17 3.79 4.29
C TRP A 281 -21.48 3.21 3.05
N ALA A 282 -22.18 3.18 1.91
CA ALA A 282 -21.64 2.64 0.67
C ALA A 282 -20.65 3.62 0.02
N ALA A 283 -19.38 3.23 -0.09
CA ALA A 283 -18.39 4.01 -0.83
C ALA A 283 -18.53 3.82 -2.34
N GLU A 284 -18.33 4.91 -3.10
CA GLU A 284 -18.24 4.86 -4.56
C GLU A 284 -16.81 4.62 -5.03
N SER A 285 -15.83 5.14 -4.29
CA SER A 285 -14.40 5.04 -4.61
C SER A 285 -13.53 5.04 -3.35
N TYR A 286 -12.29 4.61 -3.50
CA TYR A 286 -11.25 4.76 -2.49
C TYR A 286 -10.05 5.51 -3.04
N LEU A 287 -9.21 6.01 -2.12
CA LEU A 287 -7.93 6.61 -2.45
C LEU A 287 -6.86 5.52 -2.64
N TYR A 288 -6.07 5.67 -3.70
CA TYR A 288 -4.94 4.80 -4.01
C TYR A 288 -3.71 5.64 -4.33
N HIS A 289 -2.54 5.09 -4.02
CA HIS A 289 -1.28 5.51 -4.60
C HIS A 289 -0.93 4.63 -5.80
N ILE A 290 -0.47 5.26 -6.88
CA ILE A 290 0.13 4.60 -8.04
C ILE A 290 1.52 5.16 -8.26
N HIS A 291 2.35 4.49 -9.04
CA HIS A 291 3.61 5.07 -9.48
C HIS A 291 3.35 6.12 -10.57
N PHE A 292 4.17 7.15 -10.67
CA PHE A 292 4.01 8.16 -11.72
C PHE A 292 4.02 7.55 -13.13
N LEU A 293 4.78 6.48 -13.38
CA LEU A 293 4.77 5.79 -14.69
C LEU A 293 3.38 5.24 -15.04
N GLN A 294 2.64 4.79 -14.03
CA GLN A 294 1.27 4.30 -14.17
C GLN A 294 0.29 5.45 -14.44
N SER A 295 0.53 6.63 -13.90
CA SER A 295 -0.34 7.81 -14.08
C SER A 295 -0.50 8.27 -15.53
N PHE A 296 0.46 7.97 -16.40
CA PHE A 296 0.38 8.28 -17.83
C PHE A 296 -0.59 7.37 -18.60
N ARG A 297 -0.94 6.22 -18.03
CA ARG A 297 -1.85 5.25 -18.66
C ARG A 297 -3.29 5.54 -18.30
N ILE A 298 -3.52 5.98 -17.06
CA ILE A 298 -4.84 6.37 -16.57
C ILE A 298 -5.20 7.67 -17.27
N ARG A 299 -5.74 7.54 -18.49
CA ARG A 299 -6.34 8.65 -19.22
C ARG A 299 -7.50 9.14 -18.37
N HIS A 300 -7.47 10.44 -18.07
CA HIS A 300 -8.41 11.19 -17.27
C HIS A 300 -9.87 10.76 -17.44
N ASN A 301 -10.36 9.96 -16.48
CA ASN A 301 -11.75 10.02 -16.01
C ASN A 301 -11.83 10.62 -14.59
N ALA A 302 -10.73 11.22 -14.10
CA ALA A 302 -10.76 12.00 -12.89
C ALA A 302 -11.32 13.40 -13.22
N ALA A 303 -12.65 13.48 -13.29
CA ALA A 303 -13.32 14.69 -12.85
C ALA A 303 -12.90 14.96 -11.39
N GLN A 304 -12.83 16.25 -11.08
CA GLN A 304 -12.40 16.85 -9.81
C GLN A 304 -12.90 16.10 -8.57
#